data_AF-A0A5D2T1U8-F1
#
_entry.id   AF-A0A5D2T1U8-F1
#
_cell.length_a   1.000
_cell.length_b   1.000
_cell.length_c   1.000
_cell.angle_alpha   90.00
_cell.angle_beta   90.00
_cell.angle_gamma   90.00
#
_symmetry.space_group_name_H-M   'P 1'
#
loop_
_entity.id
_entity.type
_entity.pdbx_description
1 polymer ?
#
loop_
_entity_poly.entity_id
_entity_poly.type
_entity_poly.pdbx_seq_one_letter_code
_entity_poly.pdbx_strand_id
1 'polypeptide(L)'
;MFIHRLLFASVFIVCCLTTLTNGATLPNDEVEALRSIGKILRKTNWNFDIDPCSRGNSWWDQPTDYYTNNVFCNCSFNNNTICHVIHM
;
A
#
# COMPACT_ATOMS: atom_id res chain seq x y z
N MET A 1 25.41 -21.32 28.72
CA MET A 1 24.02 -21.84 28.60
C MET A 1 22.97 -20.73 28.81
N PHE A 2 23.09 -19.89 29.85
CA PHE A 2 22.14 -18.80 30.13
C PHE A 2 22.11 -17.69 29.06
N ILE A 3 23.29 -17.22 28.63
CA ILE A 3 23.43 -16.15 27.61
C ILE A 3 22.82 -16.57 26.26
N HIS A 4 22.97 -17.85 25.89
CA HIS A 4 22.40 -18.37 24.64
C HIS A 4 20.86 -18.34 24.65
N ARG A 5 20.24 -18.62 25.80
CA ARG A 5 18.77 -18.52 25.97
C ARG A 5 18.28 -17.08 25.89
N LEU A 6 19.03 -16.13 26.44
CA LEU A 6 18.72 -14.70 26.32
C LEU A 6 18.82 -14.21 24.87
N LEU A 7 19.84 -14.67 24.13
CA LEU A 7 20.01 -14.34 22.71
C LEU A 7 18.88 -14.91 21.84
N PHE A 8 18.49 -16.18 22.06
CA PHE A 8 17.35 -16.78 21.35
C PHE A 8 16.03 -16.07 21.66
N ALA A 9 15.79 -15.70 22.93
CA ALA A 9 14.60 -14.95 23.31
C ALA A 9 14.57 -13.55 22.66
N SER A 10 15.71 -12.86 22.62
CA SER A 10 15.84 -11.54 21.98
C SER A 10 15.53 -11.59 20.48
N VAL A 11 16.10 -12.56 19.75
CA VAL A 11 15.85 -12.75 18.31
C VAL A 11 14.37 -13.04 18.05
N PHE A 12 13.74 -13.89 18.88
CA PHE A 12 12.33 -14.22 18.73
C PHE A 12 11.42 -13.00 18.94
N ILE A 13 11.71 -12.18 19.96
CA ILE A 13 10.97 -10.94 20.25
C ILE A 13 11.11 -9.93 19.09
N VAL A 14 12.32 -9.74 18.56
CA VAL A 14 12.56 -8.84 17.42
C VAL A 14 11.82 -9.31 16.17
N CYS A 15 11.86 -10.61 15.84
CA CYS A 15 11.14 -11.16 14.69
C CYS A 15 9.61 -11.00 14.81
N CYS A 16 9.04 -11.18 16.00
CA CYS A 16 7.60 -10.98 16.22
C CYS A 16 7.19 -9.51 16.06
N LEU A 17 8.04 -8.55 16.43
CA LEU A 17 7.76 -7.12 16.27
C LEU A 17 7.79 -6.69 14.79
N THR A 18 8.63 -7.31 13.96
CA THR A 18 8.72 -6.98 12.53
C THR A 18 7.52 -7.48 11.71
N THR A 19 6.73 -8.42 12.23
CA THR A 19 5.57 -8.97 11.52
C THR A 19 4.28 -8.16 11.70
N LEU A 20 4.25 -7.12 12.56
CA LEU A 20 3.07 -6.29 12.81
C LEU A 20 2.94 -5.06 11.89
N THR A 21 3.40 -5.16 10.65
CA THR A 21 3.17 -4.12 9.63
C THR A 21 2.23 -4.64 8.54
N ASN A 22 1.06 -5.12 8.93
CA ASN A 22 -0.07 -5.22 8.00
C ASN A 22 -0.76 -3.85 7.95
N GLY A 23 -0.27 -2.97 7.08
CA GLY A 23 -1.00 -1.77 6.70
C GLY A 23 -2.32 -2.13 6.03
N ALA A 24 -3.32 -1.27 6.14
CA ALA A 24 -4.57 -1.42 5.40
C ALA A 24 -4.27 -1.54 3.89
N THR A 25 -4.92 -2.48 3.21
CA THR A 25 -4.69 -2.73 1.78
C THR A 25 -5.92 -2.43 0.95
N LEU A 26 -5.71 -2.03 -0.30
CA LEU A 26 -6.78 -1.90 -1.29
C LEU A 26 -7.29 -3.29 -1.73
N PRO A 27 -8.62 -3.52 -1.78
CA PRO A 27 -9.22 -4.72 -2.33
C PRO A 27 -8.79 -5.01 -3.77
N ASN A 28 -8.67 -6.30 -4.11
CA ASN A 28 -8.16 -6.73 -5.41
C ASN A 28 -9.06 -6.35 -6.59
N ASP A 29 -10.37 -6.26 -6.37
CA ASP A 29 -11.34 -5.78 -7.34
C ASP A 29 -11.11 -4.31 -7.71
N GLU A 30 -10.79 -3.45 -6.74
CA GLU A 30 -10.40 -2.07 -7.01
C GLU A 30 -9.03 -1.97 -7.71
N VAL A 31 -8.07 -2.85 -7.37
CA VAL A 31 -6.79 -2.94 -8.08
C VAL A 31 -7.00 -3.28 -9.56
N GLU A 32 -7.88 -4.23 -9.87
CA GLU A 32 -8.17 -4.61 -11.26
C GLU A 32 -8.97 -3.52 -12.00
N ALA A 33 -9.86 -2.81 -11.29
CA ALA A 33 -10.53 -1.62 -11.83
C ALA A 33 -9.51 -0.54 -12.21
N LEU A 34 -8.54 -0.23 -11.33
CA LEU A 34 -7.44 0.69 -11.61
C LEU A 34 -6.59 0.20 -12.79
N ARG A 35 -6.31 -1.10 -12.90
CA ARG A 35 -5.59 -1.69 -14.06
C ARG A 35 -6.33 -1.42 -15.36
N SER A 36 -7.64 -1.56 -15.35
CA SER A 36 -8.49 -1.30 -16.51
C SER A 36 -8.52 0.18 -16.88
N ILE A 37 -8.70 1.06 -15.90
CA ILE A 37 -8.65 2.53 -16.07
C ILE A 37 -7.29 2.97 -16.62
N GLY A 38 -6.19 2.47 -16.04
CA GLY A 38 -4.84 2.79 -16.47
C GLY A 38 -4.57 2.39 -17.93
N LYS A 39 -5.08 1.23 -18.36
CA LYS A 39 -5.02 0.81 -19.78
C LYS A 39 -5.79 1.76 -20.70
N ILE A 40 -7.02 2.14 -20.32
CA ILE A 40 -7.88 3.03 -21.11
C ILE A 40 -7.24 4.43 -21.22
N LEU A 41 -6.74 4.96 -20.12
CA LEU A 41 -6.11 6.29 -20.04
C LEU A 41 -4.64 6.29 -20.50
N ARG A 42 -4.10 5.14 -20.91
CA ARG A 42 -2.70 4.95 -21.31
C ARG A 42 -1.71 5.45 -20.23
N LYS A 43 -2.05 5.25 -18.95
CA LYS A 43 -1.20 5.53 -17.79
C LYS A 43 -0.08 4.49 -17.73
N THR A 44 1.08 4.83 -18.29
CA THR A 44 2.26 3.95 -18.32
C THR A 44 3.12 4.05 -17.06
N ASN A 45 2.88 5.06 -16.22
CA ASN A 45 3.65 5.34 -15.01
C ASN A 45 3.02 4.80 -13.72
N TRP A 46 1.90 4.06 -13.81
CA TRP A 46 1.33 3.34 -12.67
C TRP A 46 2.05 2.00 -12.47
N ASN A 47 2.75 1.88 -11.35
CA ASN A 47 3.38 0.67 -10.86
C ASN A 47 2.46 -0.08 -9.89
N PHE A 48 1.87 -1.17 -10.38
CA PHE A 48 0.97 -2.06 -9.61
C PHE A 48 1.68 -3.00 -8.64
N ASP A 49 3.02 -2.99 -8.58
CA ASP A 49 3.78 -3.68 -7.53
C ASP A 49 3.80 -2.87 -6.22
N ILE A 50 3.34 -1.62 -6.26
CA ILE A 50 3.21 -0.71 -5.12
C ILE A 50 1.71 -0.56 -4.80
N ASP A 51 1.33 -0.70 -3.53
CA ASP A 51 -0.05 -0.49 -3.09
C ASP A 51 -0.58 0.89 -3.58
N PRO A 52 -1.69 0.92 -4.34
CA PRO A 52 -2.29 2.17 -4.82
C PRO A 52 -2.63 3.19 -3.72
N CYS A 53 -2.86 2.73 -2.50
CA CYS A 53 -3.19 3.59 -1.36
C CYS A 53 -1.98 4.01 -0.52
N SER A 54 -0.76 3.60 -0.89
CA SER A 54 0.47 3.96 -0.18
C SER A 54 0.91 5.42 -0.33
N ARG A 55 0.23 6.21 -1.18
CA ARG A 55 0.65 7.56 -1.62
C ARG A 55 2.07 7.59 -2.24
N GLY A 56 2.55 6.47 -2.76
CA GLY A 56 3.79 6.46 -3.53
C GLY A 56 3.66 7.28 -4.82
N ASN A 57 4.80 7.76 -5.34
CA ASN A 57 4.88 8.58 -6.57
C ASN A 57 4.23 7.93 -7.81
N SER A 58 3.99 6.62 -7.78
CA SER A 58 3.24 5.90 -8.82
C SER A 58 1.77 6.34 -8.90
N TRP A 59 1.19 6.74 -7.77
CA TRP A 59 -0.25 6.91 -7.59
C TRP A 59 -0.66 8.35 -7.29
N TRP A 60 0.31 9.13 -6.83
CA TRP A 60 0.14 10.53 -6.48
C TRP A 60 1.34 11.34 -6.99
N ASP A 61 1.07 12.33 -7.84
CA ASP A 61 2.05 13.27 -8.39
C ASP A 61 1.61 14.71 -8.10
N GLN A 62 2.57 15.64 -8.07
CA GLN A 62 2.24 17.07 -8.08
C GLN A 62 1.44 17.41 -9.36
N PRO A 63 0.34 18.18 -9.26
CA PRO A 63 -0.44 18.55 -10.42
C PRO A 63 0.41 19.24 -11.48
N THR A 64 0.38 18.73 -12.70
CA THR A 64 0.88 19.41 -13.90
C THR A 64 -0.27 19.72 -14.84
N ASP A 65 -0.09 20.67 -15.76
CA ASP A 65 -1.14 21.13 -16.67
C ASP A 65 -1.63 20.06 -17.67
N TYR A 66 -0.95 18.91 -17.75
CA TYR A 66 -1.22 17.90 -18.79
C TYR A 66 -1.72 16.59 -18.22
N TYR A 67 -1.05 16.01 -17.22
CA TYR A 67 -1.46 14.73 -16.63
C TYR A 67 -0.95 14.64 -15.19
N THR A 68 -1.85 14.38 -14.23
CA THR A 68 -1.47 14.05 -12.86
C THR A 68 -1.98 12.67 -12.47
N ASN A 69 -1.27 12.02 -11.55
CA ASN A 69 -1.78 10.87 -10.82
C ASN A 69 -2.32 11.38 -9.49
N ASN A 70 -3.56 11.04 -9.17
CA ASN A 70 -4.20 11.53 -7.95
C ASN A 70 -5.16 10.50 -7.35
N VAL A 71 -4.72 9.25 -7.26
CA VAL A 71 -5.50 8.20 -6.61
C VAL A 71 -5.52 8.47 -5.11
N PHE A 72 -6.71 8.75 -4.57
CA PHE A 72 -6.90 9.06 -3.16
C PHE A 72 -7.77 8.00 -2.50
N CYS A 73 -7.26 7.42 -1.42
CA CYS A 73 -7.94 6.38 -0.67
C CYS A 73 -8.39 6.84 0.71
N ASN A 74 -9.47 6.23 1.19
CA ASN A 74 -9.84 6.24 2.60
C ASN A 74 -9.65 4.84 3.18
N CYS A 75 -8.79 4.74 4.20
CA CYS A 75 -8.44 3.50 4.89
C CYS A 75 -9.06 3.42 6.30
N SER A 76 -10.22 4.04 6.49
CA SER A 76 -10.94 4.02 7.77
C SER A 76 -11.96 2.88 7.86
N PHE A 77 -11.98 1.98 6.88
CA PHE A 77 -12.94 0.89 6.79
C PHE A 77 -12.45 -0.34 7.58
N ASN A 78 -13.40 -1.12 8.08
CA ASN A 78 -13.18 -2.37 8.80
C ASN A 78 -12.05 -2.27 9.85
N ASN A 79 -12.17 -1.34 10.81
CA ASN A 79 -11.14 -1.10 11.83
C ASN A 79 -9.75 -0.78 11.24
N ASN A 80 -9.71 0.03 10.19
CA ASN A 80 -8.48 0.46 9.52
C ASN A 80 -7.69 -0.71 8.90
N THR A 81 -8.38 -1.75 8.43
CA THR A 81 -7.74 -2.89 7.74
C THR A 81 -7.99 -2.88 6.23
N ILE A 82 -8.99 -2.13 5.76
CA ILE A 82 -9.36 -2.04 4.35
C ILE A 82 -9.33 -0.58 3.89
N CYS A 83 -8.74 -0.36 2.71
CA CYS A 83 -8.79 0.91 2.00
C CYS A 83 -9.78 0.86 0.85
N HIS A 84 -10.39 1.99 0.51
CA HIS A 84 -11.16 2.15 -0.72
C HIS A 84 -10.73 3.43 -1.44
N VAL A 85 -10.64 3.40 -2.76
CA VAL A 85 -10.44 4.60 -3.58
C VAL A 85 -11.71 5.44 -3.51
N ILE A 86 -11.56 6.71 -3.12
CA ILE A 86 -12.68 7.64 -3.01
C ILE A 86 -12.64 8.75 -4.07
N HIS A 87 -11.45 9.10 -4.56
CA HIS A 87 -11.25 10.09 -5.63
C HIS A 87 -10.05 9.72 -6.51
N MET A 88 -10.11 10.13 -7.77
CA MET A 88 -9.05 9.96 -8.77
C MET A 88 -9.04 11.13 -9.76
#